data_AF-A0A7C9A8G0-F1
#
_entry.id   AF-A0A7C9A8G0-F1
#
_cell.length_a   1.000
_cell.length_b   1.000
_cell.length_c   1.000
_cell.angle_alpha   90.00
_cell.angle_beta   90.00
_cell.angle_gamma   90.00
#
_symmetry.space_group_name_H-M   'P 1'
#
loop_
_entity.id
_entity.type
_entity.pdbx_description
1 polymer ?
#
loop_
_entity_poly.entity_id
_entity_poly.type
_entity_poly.pdbx_seq_one_letter_code
_entity_poly.pdbx_strand_id
1 'polypeptide(L)'
;RKLYFVGDLPDTFHTHTKIQEAGTHLRVELRDSSGSRVEIGPECSAKVRLAVLKGDFDVDPSADWTKGEFKKNVVQPRKDKGPLLKGKSEIYLSKGVADVTDIVFTDNSKATRSGTFRLGAELVNGVAREAVSEKDFKVKEHRLNMGPLSLDSDTCRLNNIGEKIAQRLADEKIRTVQDFLQLYHANPNALKKILGMSENKMSEIAKSAKLCLTKEHYLYNYETEGVHLVLDCVFNVEGVTFKGQTSQAYESLDGAQKELVNKLRAHAFETRDQLPRTCVLTEQIP
;
A
#
# COMPACT_ATOMS: atom_id res chain seq x y z
N ARG A 1 39.59 -4.62 15.37
CA ARG A 1 38.88 -3.46 14.77
C ARG A 1 37.45 -3.88 14.48
N LYS A 2 36.48 -2.99 14.65
CA LYS A 2 35.04 -3.27 14.50
C LYS A 2 34.34 -2.08 13.85
N LEU A 3 33.35 -2.36 13.01
CA LEU A 3 32.46 -1.36 12.43
C LEU A 3 31.32 -1.04 13.41
N TYR A 4 30.89 0.22 13.41
CA TYR A 4 29.80 0.72 14.24
C TYR A 4 28.89 1.61 13.41
N PHE A 5 27.59 1.52 13.67
CA PHE A 5 26.65 2.55 13.22
C PHE A 5 26.66 3.71 14.21
N VAL A 6 26.66 4.94 13.69
CA VAL A 6 26.62 6.17 14.48
C VAL A 6 25.52 7.07 13.94
N GLY A 7 24.66 7.55 14.85
CA GLY A 7 23.49 8.36 14.54
C GLY A 7 22.19 7.66 14.93
N ASP A 8 21.11 8.44 14.97
CA ASP A 8 19.80 7.95 15.40
C ASP A 8 19.09 7.21 14.27
N LEU A 9 18.66 5.98 14.53
CA LEU A 9 17.73 5.27 13.65
C LEU A 9 16.29 5.66 14.05
N PRO A 10 15.38 5.96 13.11
CA PRO A 10 13.96 6.07 13.40
C PRO A 10 13.35 4.68 13.66
N ASP A 11 12.24 4.64 14.39
CA ASP A 11 11.53 3.38 14.68
C ASP A 11 10.81 2.83 13.44
N THR A 12 10.57 3.68 12.44
CA THR A 12 9.86 3.33 11.22
C THR A 12 10.48 4.00 10.00
N PHE A 13 10.76 3.18 8.99
CA PHE A 13 11.01 3.60 7.62
C PHE A 13 9.85 3.20 6.72
N HIS A 14 9.85 3.77 5.51
CA HIS A 14 8.91 3.45 4.46
C HIS A 14 9.67 2.90 3.24
N THR A 15 9.11 1.88 2.57
CA THR A 15 9.71 1.34 1.33
C THR A 15 9.84 2.44 0.27
N HIS A 16 10.84 2.37 -0.60
CA HIS A 16 11.05 3.38 -1.67
C HIS A 16 11.32 4.83 -1.21
N THR A 17 11.34 5.10 0.09
CA THR A 17 11.78 6.39 0.66
C THR A 17 13.28 6.31 0.96
N LYS A 18 14.03 7.36 0.64
CA LYS A 18 15.46 7.43 0.98
C LYS A 18 15.64 7.52 2.48
N ILE A 19 16.68 6.87 3.00
CA ILE A 19 16.94 6.86 4.44
C ILE A 19 17.08 8.28 5.02
N GLN A 20 17.66 9.23 4.28
CA GLN A 20 17.83 10.61 4.74
C GLN A 20 16.50 11.39 4.84
N GLU A 21 15.51 11.02 4.03
CA GLU A 21 14.17 11.65 4.06
C GLU A 21 13.38 11.26 5.32
N ALA A 22 13.81 10.22 6.04
CA ALA A 22 13.26 9.86 7.35
C ALA A 22 13.83 10.71 8.51
N GLY A 23 14.56 11.80 8.21
CA GLY A 23 15.12 12.72 9.21
C GLY A 23 16.29 12.16 9.99
N THR A 24 16.96 11.13 9.47
CA THR A 24 18.14 10.50 10.09
C THR A 24 19.42 10.78 9.33
N HIS A 25 20.51 11.00 10.08
CA HIS A 25 21.87 11.02 9.58
C HIS A 25 22.64 9.84 10.16
N LEU A 26 22.76 8.77 9.37
CA LEU A 26 23.42 7.54 9.78
C LEU A 26 24.80 7.43 9.15
N ARG A 27 25.79 7.00 9.94
CA ARG A 27 27.18 6.77 9.51
C ARG A 27 27.65 5.39 9.90
N VAL A 28 28.64 4.90 9.17
CA VAL A 28 29.46 3.74 9.57
C VAL A 28 30.84 4.24 9.97
N GLU A 29 31.31 3.85 11.16
CA GLU A 29 32.64 4.15 11.67
C GLU A 29 33.44 2.87 11.93
N LEU A 30 34.72 2.86 11.54
CA LEU A 30 35.69 1.84 11.90
C LEU A 30 36.42 2.26 13.17
N ARG A 31 36.35 1.43 14.22
CA ARG A 31 37.02 1.68 15.50
C ARG A 31 38.01 0.58 15.87
N ASP A 32 39.06 0.96 16.61
CA ASP A 32 40.03 0.05 17.20
C ASP A 32 39.55 -0.50 18.56
N SER A 33 40.41 -1.25 19.26
CA SER A 33 40.11 -1.83 20.57
C SER A 33 39.97 -0.81 21.69
N SER A 34 40.49 0.41 21.52
CA SER A 34 40.29 1.52 22.46
C SER A 34 38.94 2.21 22.27
N GLY A 35 38.21 1.87 21.20
CA GLY A 35 36.99 2.57 20.78
C GLY A 35 37.25 3.82 19.95
N SER A 36 38.52 4.13 19.65
CA SER A 36 38.90 5.28 18.82
C SER A 36 38.71 4.98 17.33
N ARG A 37 38.37 6.01 16.56
CA ARG A 37 38.23 5.92 15.10
C ARG A 37 39.58 5.62 14.46
N VAL A 38 39.59 4.69 13.51
CA VAL A 38 40.78 4.33 12.75
C VAL A 38 40.89 5.25 11.53
N GLU A 39 41.77 6.24 11.58
CA GLU A 39 41.95 7.21 10.48
C GLU A 39 43.14 6.90 9.56
N ILE A 40 44.02 5.98 9.96
CA ILE A 40 45.25 5.64 9.25
C ILE A 40 45.31 4.13 9.00
N GLY A 41 45.70 3.75 7.78
CA GLY A 41 45.89 2.37 7.34
C GLY A 41 44.94 1.98 6.20
N PRO A 42 45.16 0.82 5.55
CA PRO A 42 44.38 0.43 4.38
C PRO A 42 42.88 0.26 4.69
N GLU A 43 42.52 -0.09 5.92
CA GLU A 43 41.14 -0.34 6.33
C GLU A 43 40.32 0.94 6.55
N CYS A 44 40.96 2.10 6.77
CA CYS A 44 40.24 3.37 6.92
C CYS A 44 39.66 3.90 5.60
N SER A 45 39.99 3.24 4.47
CA SER A 45 39.47 3.50 3.14
C SER A 45 38.81 2.26 2.49
N ALA A 46 38.55 1.23 3.29
CA ALA A 46 37.95 0.00 2.80
C ALA A 46 36.50 0.20 2.35
N LYS A 47 36.06 -0.69 1.46
CA LYS A 47 34.69 -0.74 0.96
C LYS A 47 33.83 -1.48 1.97
N VAL A 48 32.71 -0.88 2.34
CA VAL A 48 31.70 -1.42 3.25
C VAL A 48 30.48 -1.80 2.43
N ARG A 49 29.93 -3.00 2.68
CA ARG A 49 28.63 -3.42 2.17
C ARG A 49 27.61 -3.34 3.29
N LEU A 50 26.50 -2.67 2.99
CA LEU A 50 25.32 -2.60 3.83
C LEU A 50 24.41 -3.80 3.55
N ALA A 51 23.79 -4.33 4.59
CA ALA A 51 22.88 -5.46 4.52
C ALA A 51 21.66 -5.23 5.42
N VAL A 52 20.56 -5.90 5.10
CA VAL A 52 19.38 -5.97 5.97
C VAL A 52 19.46 -7.27 6.76
N LEU A 53 19.39 -7.17 8.08
CA LEU A 53 19.40 -8.28 9.00
C LEU A 53 18.00 -8.51 9.58
N LYS A 54 17.73 -9.73 10.05
CA LYS A 54 16.51 -10.03 10.79
C LYS A 54 16.45 -9.17 12.05
N GLY A 55 15.27 -8.66 12.41
CA GLY A 55 15.11 -7.81 13.59
C GLY A 55 15.38 -8.53 14.92
N ASP A 56 15.15 -9.85 14.97
CA ASP A 56 15.48 -10.73 16.09
C ASP A 56 16.95 -11.19 16.11
N PHE A 57 17.85 -10.53 15.37
CA PHE A 57 19.29 -10.73 15.52
C PHE A 57 19.71 -10.39 16.95
N ASP A 58 20.35 -11.34 17.62
CA ASP A 58 20.87 -11.17 18.97
C ASP A 58 22.10 -10.25 18.98
N VAL A 59 21.93 -9.07 19.57
CA VAL A 59 22.99 -8.06 19.72
C VAL A 59 23.47 -7.94 21.16
N ASP A 60 23.21 -8.94 22.00
CA ASP A 60 23.67 -8.97 23.39
C ASP A 60 25.17 -8.61 23.44
N PRO A 61 25.57 -7.62 24.27
CA PRO A 61 26.97 -7.23 24.44
C PRO A 61 27.91 -8.39 24.83
N SER A 62 27.36 -9.46 25.41
CA SER A 62 28.08 -10.68 25.77
C SER A 62 28.14 -11.73 24.66
N ALA A 63 27.30 -11.60 23.62
CA ALA A 63 27.24 -12.51 22.49
C ALA A 63 28.22 -12.08 21.39
N ASP A 64 29.36 -12.79 21.31
CA ASP A 64 30.30 -12.66 20.20
C ASP A 64 29.85 -13.50 19.02
N TRP A 65 29.08 -12.90 18.10
CA TRP A 65 28.72 -13.57 16.85
C TRP A 65 29.91 -13.71 15.89
N THR A 66 29.92 -14.84 15.21
CA THR A 66 30.84 -15.15 14.11
C THR A 66 30.37 -14.51 12.80
N LYS A 67 31.29 -14.39 11.83
CA LYS A 67 30.95 -13.97 10.46
C LYS A 67 29.91 -14.88 9.78
N GLY A 68 29.89 -16.17 10.15
CA GLY A 68 28.88 -17.12 9.66
C GLY A 68 27.48 -16.80 10.20
N GLU A 69 27.38 -16.47 11.49
CA GLU A 69 26.12 -16.05 12.12
C GLU A 69 25.62 -14.72 11.58
N PHE A 70 26.52 -13.77 11.32
CA PHE A 70 26.18 -12.54 10.63
C PHE A 70 25.50 -12.83 9.28
N LYS A 71 26.15 -13.63 8.43
CA LYS A 71 25.62 -14.01 7.11
C LYS A 71 24.29 -14.78 7.17
N LYS A 72 24.13 -15.66 8.16
CA LYS A 72 22.89 -16.45 8.36
C LYS A 72 21.68 -15.57 8.70
N ASN A 73 21.92 -14.40 9.28
CA ASN A 73 20.87 -13.46 9.64
C ASN A 73 20.63 -12.36 8.60
N VAL A 74 21.41 -12.31 7.52
CA VAL A 74 21.07 -11.48 6.36
C VAL A 74 19.74 -11.96 5.79
N VAL A 75 18.79 -11.03 5.65
CA VAL A 75 17.46 -11.32 5.11
C VAL A 75 17.61 -11.54 3.61
N GLN A 76 17.13 -12.70 3.15
CA GLN A 76 17.07 -13.02 1.74
C GLN A 76 15.85 -12.34 1.10
N PRO A 77 15.98 -11.75 -0.10
CA PRO A 77 14.83 -11.26 -0.86
C PRO A 77 13.77 -12.37 -1.08
N ARG A 78 12.51 -11.97 -1.21
CA ARG A 78 11.45 -12.90 -1.64
C ARG A 78 11.68 -13.33 -3.09
N LYS A 79 11.23 -14.54 -3.46
CA LYS A 79 11.49 -15.16 -4.79
C LYS A 79 11.13 -14.29 -5.99
N ASP A 80 10.20 -13.35 -5.82
CA ASP A 80 9.65 -12.42 -6.81
C ASP A 80 10.13 -10.96 -6.62
N LYS A 81 10.98 -10.69 -5.62
CA LYS A 81 11.44 -9.35 -5.28
C LYS A 81 12.95 -9.21 -5.49
N GLY A 82 13.36 -8.04 -5.94
CA GLY A 82 14.78 -7.68 -6.07
C GLY A 82 15.47 -7.49 -4.71
N PRO A 83 16.73 -7.02 -4.70
CA PRO A 83 17.49 -6.78 -3.47
C PRO A 83 16.74 -5.90 -2.47
N LEU A 84 16.83 -6.21 -1.18
CA LEU A 84 16.14 -5.48 -0.10
C LEU A 84 16.60 -4.02 0.04
N LEU A 85 17.86 -3.74 -0.32
CA LEU A 85 18.39 -2.39 -0.43
C LEU A 85 18.65 -2.08 -1.90
N LYS A 86 18.16 -0.94 -2.35
CA LYS A 86 18.48 -0.35 -3.66
C LYS A 86 19.20 0.98 -3.45
N GLY A 87 20.10 1.33 -4.37
CA GLY A 87 20.91 2.54 -4.30
C GLY A 87 22.35 2.27 -3.85
N LYS A 88 22.94 3.14 -3.02
CA LYS A 88 24.35 3.03 -2.58
C LYS A 88 24.52 2.04 -1.41
N SER A 89 24.20 0.77 -1.64
CA SER A 89 24.37 -0.29 -0.63
C SER A 89 25.83 -0.71 -0.42
N GLU A 90 26.75 -0.23 -1.26
CA GLU A 90 28.19 -0.37 -1.05
C GLU A 90 28.82 1.03 -1.03
N ILE A 91 29.49 1.37 0.07
CA ILE A 91 30.09 2.69 0.34
C ILE A 91 31.57 2.55 0.67
N TYR A 92 32.35 3.62 0.53
CA TYR A 92 33.77 3.62 0.89
C TYR A 92 33.99 4.44 2.15
N LEU A 93 34.79 3.91 3.08
CA LEU A 93 35.27 4.69 4.21
C LEU A 93 36.21 5.80 3.72
N SER A 94 36.18 6.93 4.41
CA SER A 94 37.16 8.01 4.29
C SER A 94 37.59 8.38 5.70
N LYS A 95 38.87 8.20 6.01
CA LYS A 95 39.41 8.34 7.39
C LYS A 95 38.58 7.53 8.40
N GLY A 96 38.19 6.30 8.01
CA GLY A 96 37.46 5.38 8.88
C GLY A 96 35.99 5.69 9.09
N VAL A 97 35.39 6.62 8.33
CA VAL A 97 33.96 6.94 8.41
C VAL A 97 33.32 7.03 7.03
N ALA A 98 32.05 6.64 6.91
CA ALA A 98 31.24 6.86 5.71
C ALA A 98 29.80 7.19 6.06
N ASP A 99 29.19 8.11 5.32
CA ASP A 99 27.75 8.41 5.43
C ASP A 99 26.92 7.34 4.72
N VAL A 100 25.88 6.88 5.41
CA VAL A 100 24.87 5.98 4.85
C VAL A 100 23.80 6.84 4.15
N THR A 101 23.92 6.95 2.84
CA THR A 101 23.09 7.84 2.01
C THR A 101 22.57 7.11 0.78
N ASP A 102 21.45 7.59 0.24
CA ASP A 102 20.87 7.11 -1.02
C ASP A 102 20.62 5.60 -1.04
N ILE A 103 20.20 5.04 0.09
CA ILE A 103 19.64 3.68 0.17
C ILE A 103 18.14 3.75 0.38
N VAL A 104 17.40 2.85 -0.27
CA VAL A 104 15.97 2.64 -0.10
C VAL A 104 15.68 1.18 0.21
N PHE A 105 14.73 0.94 1.10
CA PHE A 105 14.20 -0.42 1.32
C PHE A 105 13.19 -0.76 0.22
N THR A 106 13.30 -1.93 -0.40
CA THR A 106 12.40 -2.36 -1.48
C THR A 106 11.24 -3.22 -1.00
N ASP A 107 11.31 -3.70 0.25
CA ASP A 107 10.31 -4.57 0.85
C ASP A 107 10.03 -4.19 2.30
N ASN A 108 8.85 -4.55 2.77
CA ASN A 108 8.43 -4.29 4.14
C ASN A 108 8.93 -5.37 5.11
N SER A 109 9.04 -5.01 6.39
CA SER A 109 9.55 -5.92 7.43
C SER A 109 8.51 -6.90 7.95
N LYS A 110 7.24 -6.78 7.55
CA LYS A 110 6.13 -7.58 8.11
C LYS A 110 6.28 -9.09 7.85
N ALA A 111 6.97 -9.45 6.77
CA ALA A 111 7.19 -10.86 6.40
C ALA A 111 8.28 -11.56 7.23
N THR A 112 9.06 -10.83 8.05
CA THR A 112 10.03 -11.45 8.96
C THR A 112 9.35 -11.94 10.24
N ARG A 113 10.00 -12.87 10.94
CA ARG A 113 9.50 -13.43 12.20
C ARG A 113 9.25 -12.35 13.26
N SER A 114 10.12 -11.35 13.36
CA SER A 114 9.99 -10.24 14.31
C SER A 114 9.08 -9.12 13.81
N GLY A 115 8.73 -9.10 12.52
CA GLY A 115 8.07 -7.96 11.89
C GLY A 115 8.95 -6.71 11.76
N THR A 116 10.25 -6.83 12.04
CA THR A 116 11.25 -5.76 12.07
C THR A 116 12.51 -6.17 11.31
N PHE A 117 13.34 -5.17 11.00
CA PHE A 117 14.67 -5.32 10.42
C PHE A 117 15.73 -4.67 11.32
N ARG A 118 16.98 -5.07 11.12
CA ARG A 118 18.17 -4.35 11.59
C ARG A 118 19.05 -4.01 10.39
N LEU A 119 19.90 -3.00 10.55
CA LEU A 119 20.91 -2.67 9.55
C LEU A 119 22.23 -3.36 9.91
N GLY A 120 22.88 -3.96 8.91
CA GLY A 120 24.19 -4.59 9.04
C GLY A 120 25.23 -3.91 8.13
N ALA A 121 26.50 -3.93 8.54
CA ALA A 121 27.60 -3.50 7.69
C ALA A 121 28.81 -4.44 7.81
N GLU A 122 29.38 -4.86 6.69
CA GLU A 122 30.61 -5.67 6.63
C GLU A 122 31.64 -5.05 5.70
N LEU A 123 32.92 -5.27 5.97
CA LEU A 123 33.97 -4.95 5.00
C LEU A 123 33.93 -5.93 3.82
N VAL A 124 33.96 -5.40 2.61
CA VAL A 124 34.11 -6.19 1.37
C VAL A 124 35.56 -6.63 1.20
N ASN A 125 36.50 -5.74 1.54
CA ASN A 125 37.94 -5.98 1.52
C ASN A 125 38.56 -5.63 2.89
N GLY A 126 39.41 -6.53 3.41
CA GLY A 126 40.03 -6.38 4.72
C GLY A 126 39.34 -7.17 5.83
N VAL A 127 39.81 -6.96 7.06
CA VAL A 127 39.36 -7.72 8.25
C VAL A 127 38.94 -6.76 9.35
N ALA A 128 37.65 -6.70 9.61
CA ALA A 128 37.06 -6.03 10.77
C ALA A 128 35.77 -6.75 11.14
N ARG A 129 35.37 -6.65 12.41
CA ARG A 129 34.09 -7.16 12.87
C ARG A 129 32.95 -6.33 12.31
N GLU A 130 31.88 -6.99 11.89
CA GLU A 130 30.69 -6.41 11.29
C GLU A 130 29.93 -5.51 12.28
N ALA A 131 29.22 -4.51 11.76
CA ALA A 131 28.29 -3.68 12.53
C ALA A 131 26.87 -4.25 12.43
N VAL A 132 26.14 -4.14 13.53
CA VAL A 132 24.69 -4.34 13.59
C VAL A 132 24.08 -3.12 14.28
N SER A 133 22.95 -2.61 13.80
CA SER A 133 22.25 -1.50 14.45
C SER A 133 21.83 -1.87 15.87
N GLU A 134 21.98 -0.92 16.81
CA GLU A 134 21.67 -1.12 18.23
C GLU A 134 20.19 -1.51 18.45
N LYS A 135 19.29 -0.79 17.77
CA LYS A 135 17.86 -1.12 17.74
C LYS A 135 17.42 -1.69 16.39
N ASP A 136 16.31 -2.39 16.44
CA ASP A 136 15.55 -2.78 15.26
C ASP A 136 14.57 -1.67 14.85
N PHE A 137 14.00 -1.80 13.66
CA PHE A 137 13.05 -0.83 13.12
C PHE A 137 12.04 -1.52 12.20
N LYS A 138 10.87 -0.89 12.05
CA LYS A 138 9.85 -1.35 11.10
C LYS A 138 10.09 -0.71 9.74
N VAL A 139 9.99 -1.49 8.68
CA VAL A 139 9.84 -0.94 7.33
C VAL A 139 8.41 -1.17 6.90
N LYS A 140 7.64 -0.09 6.84
CA LYS A 140 6.27 -0.11 6.34
C LYS A 140 6.29 0.04 4.84
N GLU A 141 5.31 -0.55 4.18
CA GLU A 141 5.06 -0.27 2.77
C GLU A 141 4.73 1.21 2.62
N HIS A 142 5.51 1.94 1.82
CA HIS A 142 5.11 3.24 1.33
C HIS A 142 3.99 2.99 0.33
N ARG A 143 2.77 3.00 0.85
CA ARG A 143 1.63 3.30 0.01
C ARG A 143 1.88 4.72 -0.42
N LEU A 144 2.26 4.91 -1.69
CA LEU A 144 2.35 6.22 -2.31
C LEU A 144 1.17 7.04 -1.78
N ASN A 145 1.43 8.28 -1.35
CA ASN A 145 0.39 9.28 -1.14
C ASN A 145 -0.27 9.54 -2.50
N MET A 146 -0.99 8.56 -3.02
CA MET A 146 -2.03 8.76 -3.98
C MET A 146 -2.99 9.69 -3.27
N GLY A 147 -3.40 10.80 -3.90
CA GLY A 147 -4.28 11.81 -3.30
C GLY A 147 -5.57 11.22 -2.71
N PRO A 148 -6.54 12.04 -2.26
CA PRO A 148 -7.80 11.50 -1.76
C PRO A 148 -8.36 10.46 -2.73
N LEU A 149 -8.80 9.31 -2.19
CA LEU A 149 -9.50 8.32 -3.00
C LEU A 149 -10.74 9.00 -3.60
N SER A 150 -10.91 8.81 -4.89
CA SER A 150 -12.05 9.27 -5.67
C SER A 150 -12.68 8.08 -6.37
N LEU A 151 -13.88 8.26 -6.93
CA LEU A 151 -14.57 7.22 -7.69
C LEU A 151 -13.76 6.75 -8.92
N ASP A 152 -13.03 7.66 -9.56
CA ASP A 152 -12.15 7.38 -10.71
C ASP A 152 -10.80 6.75 -10.32
N SER A 153 -10.53 6.61 -9.02
CA SER A 153 -9.28 6.01 -8.55
C SER A 153 -9.21 4.54 -8.93
N ASP A 154 -8.03 4.06 -9.31
CA ASP A 154 -7.83 2.64 -9.59
C ASP A 154 -8.14 1.75 -8.38
N THR A 155 -8.73 0.57 -8.62
CA THR A 155 -9.04 -0.41 -7.56
C THR A 155 -7.79 -0.86 -6.80
N CYS A 156 -6.61 -0.85 -7.42
CA CYS A 156 -5.34 -1.18 -6.75
C CYS A 156 -4.99 -0.23 -5.59
N ARG A 157 -5.63 0.95 -5.53
CA ARG A 157 -5.47 1.92 -4.45
C ARG A 157 -6.35 1.62 -3.24
N LEU A 158 -7.36 0.76 -3.38
CA LEU A 158 -8.19 0.35 -2.25
C LEU A 158 -7.36 -0.51 -1.29
N ASN A 159 -7.58 -0.29 0.00
CA ASN A 159 -6.96 -1.09 1.04
C ASN A 159 -7.27 -2.58 0.81
N ASN A 160 -6.32 -3.46 1.14
CA ASN A 160 -6.45 -4.92 1.01
C ASN A 160 -6.59 -5.46 -0.43
N ILE A 161 -6.47 -4.62 -1.45
CA ILE A 161 -6.33 -5.06 -2.84
C ILE A 161 -4.83 -5.13 -3.19
N GLY A 162 -4.30 -6.34 -3.29
CA GLY A 162 -2.94 -6.59 -3.77
C GLY A 162 -2.88 -6.70 -5.30
N GLU A 163 -1.68 -6.67 -5.87
CA GLU A 163 -1.41 -6.72 -7.32
C GLU A 163 -2.16 -7.86 -8.05
N LYS A 164 -2.13 -9.08 -7.50
CA LYS A 164 -2.83 -10.24 -8.09
C LYS A 164 -4.36 -10.05 -8.14
N ILE A 165 -4.93 -9.38 -7.14
CA ILE A 165 -6.37 -9.12 -7.08
C ILE A 165 -6.74 -7.98 -8.02
N ALA A 166 -5.91 -6.92 -8.07
CA ALA A 166 -6.06 -5.84 -9.02
C ALA A 166 -6.02 -6.35 -10.49
N GLN A 167 -5.14 -7.31 -10.80
CA GLN A 167 -5.11 -7.92 -12.14
C GLN A 167 -6.41 -8.66 -12.46
N ARG A 168 -6.94 -9.49 -11.55
CA ARG A 168 -8.22 -10.19 -11.76
C ARG A 168 -9.39 -9.23 -11.94
N LEU A 169 -9.40 -8.13 -11.18
CA LEU A 169 -10.41 -7.08 -11.35
C LEU A 169 -10.29 -6.42 -12.72
N ALA A 170 -9.08 -6.11 -13.17
CA ALA A 170 -8.82 -5.53 -14.48
C ALA A 170 -9.21 -6.45 -15.65
N ASP A 171 -9.02 -7.77 -15.50
CA ASP A 171 -9.43 -8.78 -16.49
C ASP A 171 -10.96 -8.80 -16.67
N GLU A 172 -11.70 -8.56 -15.58
CA GLU A 172 -13.18 -8.39 -15.56
C GLU A 172 -13.62 -6.94 -15.87
N LYS A 173 -12.70 -6.08 -16.32
CA LYS A 173 -12.92 -4.65 -16.64
C LYS A 173 -13.34 -3.78 -15.43
N ILE A 174 -13.06 -4.21 -14.22
CA ILE A 174 -13.30 -3.46 -12.97
C ILE A 174 -12.03 -2.69 -12.63
N ARG A 175 -11.90 -1.47 -13.15
CA ARG A 175 -10.65 -0.72 -13.02
C ARG A 175 -10.74 0.36 -11.96
N THR A 176 -11.91 0.94 -11.75
CA THR A 176 -12.11 2.08 -10.85
C THR A 176 -12.83 1.70 -9.56
N VAL A 177 -12.75 2.56 -8.53
CA VAL A 177 -13.54 2.43 -7.30
C VAL A 177 -15.04 2.45 -7.62
N GLN A 178 -15.46 3.22 -8.63
CA GLN A 178 -16.84 3.22 -9.13
C GLN A 178 -17.28 1.85 -9.65
N ASP A 179 -16.50 1.25 -10.55
CA ASP A 179 -16.80 -0.08 -11.11
C ASP A 179 -16.93 -1.12 -9.99
N PHE A 180 -16.02 -1.03 -9.00
CA PHE A 180 -16.02 -1.91 -7.84
C PHE A 180 -17.32 -1.77 -7.02
N LEU A 181 -17.75 -0.53 -6.72
CA LEU A 181 -18.98 -0.28 -5.98
C LEU A 181 -20.21 -0.73 -6.76
N GLN A 182 -20.26 -0.46 -8.06
CA GLN A 182 -21.36 -0.93 -8.92
C GLN A 182 -21.49 -2.45 -8.87
N LEU A 183 -20.40 -3.20 -9.00
CA LEU A 183 -20.45 -4.66 -8.92
C LEU A 183 -20.76 -5.15 -7.49
N TYR A 184 -20.22 -4.48 -6.46
CA TYR A 184 -20.52 -4.82 -5.06
C TYR A 184 -22.03 -4.76 -4.77
N HIS A 185 -22.71 -3.75 -5.30
CA HIS A 185 -24.15 -3.57 -5.15
C HIS A 185 -24.96 -4.47 -6.09
N ALA A 186 -24.53 -4.64 -7.35
CA ALA A 186 -25.26 -5.45 -8.32
C ALA A 186 -25.13 -6.96 -8.09
N ASN A 187 -23.94 -7.45 -7.74
CA ASN A 187 -23.68 -8.87 -7.54
C ASN A 187 -22.49 -9.11 -6.60
N PRO A 188 -22.71 -9.06 -5.26
CA PRO A 188 -21.64 -9.27 -4.29
C PRO A 188 -21.01 -10.66 -4.36
N ASN A 189 -21.74 -11.68 -4.82
CA ASN A 189 -21.22 -13.04 -4.98
C ASN A 189 -20.23 -13.15 -6.14
N ALA A 190 -20.50 -12.48 -7.27
CA ALA A 190 -19.55 -12.40 -8.38
C ALA A 190 -18.28 -11.68 -7.94
N LEU A 191 -18.40 -10.55 -7.25
CA LEU A 191 -17.25 -9.82 -6.73
C LEU A 191 -16.43 -10.67 -5.75
N LYS A 192 -17.09 -11.37 -4.81
CA LYS A 192 -16.44 -12.30 -3.86
C LYS A 192 -15.62 -13.37 -4.59
N LYS A 193 -16.15 -13.92 -5.70
CA LYS A 193 -15.45 -14.91 -6.53
C LYS A 193 -14.19 -14.33 -7.19
N ILE A 194 -14.27 -13.10 -7.71
CA ILE A 194 -13.13 -12.40 -8.33
C ILE A 194 -12.04 -12.12 -7.29
N LEU A 195 -12.45 -11.56 -6.13
CA LEU A 195 -11.55 -11.20 -5.04
C LEU A 195 -10.90 -12.43 -4.37
N GLY A 196 -11.61 -13.57 -4.35
CA GLY A 196 -11.12 -14.81 -3.72
C GLY A 196 -10.88 -14.65 -2.22
N MET A 197 -11.71 -13.87 -1.53
CA MET A 197 -11.57 -13.56 -0.10
C MET A 197 -12.90 -13.74 0.67
N SER A 198 -12.83 -13.67 2.01
CA SER A 198 -14.01 -13.73 2.87
C SER A 198 -14.87 -12.48 2.76
N GLU A 199 -16.17 -12.61 3.09
CA GLU A 199 -17.12 -11.50 3.11
C GLU A 199 -16.69 -10.37 4.05
N ASN A 200 -16.11 -10.70 5.20
CA ASN A 200 -15.60 -9.70 6.15
C ASN A 200 -14.53 -8.81 5.51
N LYS A 201 -13.56 -9.41 4.78
CA LYS A 201 -12.52 -8.65 4.09
C LYS A 201 -13.09 -7.84 2.93
N MET A 202 -13.99 -8.43 2.14
CA MET A 202 -14.68 -7.71 1.07
C MET A 202 -15.47 -6.51 1.60
N SER A 203 -16.14 -6.65 2.76
CA SER A 203 -16.88 -5.57 3.42
C SER A 203 -15.96 -4.44 3.89
N GLU A 204 -14.77 -4.73 4.40
CA GLU A 204 -13.79 -3.70 4.75
C GLU A 204 -13.32 -2.89 3.54
N ILE A 205 -13.11 -3.56 2.40
CA ILE A 205 -12.77 -2.90 1.14
C ILE A 205 -13.93 -2.00 0.70
N ALA A 206 -15.16 -2.53 0.71
CA ALA A 206 -16.35 -1.78 0.34
C ALA A 206 -16.59 -0.58 1.26
N LYS A 207 -16.37 -0.72 2.57
CA LYS A 207 -16.44 0.42 3.51
C LYS A 207 -15.45 1.52 3.14
N SER A 208 -14.22 1.15 2.76
CA SER A 208 -13.20 2.11 2.32
C SER A 208 -13.60 2.77 1.00
N ALA A 209 -14.10 2.00 0.04
CA ALA A 209 -14.58 2.51 -1.25
C ALA A 209 -15.76 3.50 -1.09
N LYS A 210 -16.70 3.20 -0.19
CA LYS A 210 -17.88 4.05 0.08
C LYS A 210 -17.53 5.43 0.65
N LEU A 211 -16.34 5.62 1.21
CA LEU A 211 -15.88 6.95 1.63
C LEU A 211 -15.69 7.92 0.44
N CYS A 212 -15.65 7.40 -0.78
CA CYS A 212 -15.55 8.20 -2.01
C CYS A 212 -16.92 8.68 -2.52
N LEU A 213 -18.03 8.20 -1.94
CA LEU A 213 -19.38 8.57 -2.35
C LEU A 213 -19.69 10.02 -1.95
N THR A 214 -20.24 10.79 -2.87
CA THR A 214 -20.85 12.09 -2.58
C THR A 214 -22.30 11.88 -2.16
N LYS A 215 -22.89 12.89 -1.51
CA LYS A 215 -24.34 12.94 -1.24
C LYS A 215 -25.15 13.39 -2.46
N GLU A 216 -24.55 13.42 -3.64
CA GLU A 216 -25.22 13.85 -4.86
C GLU A 216 -25.98 12.67 -5.47
N HIS A 217 -27.19 12.97 -5.94
CA HIS A 217 -28.08 12.05 -6.62
C HIS A 217 -28.33 12.52 -8.05
N TYR A 218 -28.37 11.57 -8.97
CA TYR A 218 -28.82 11.79 -10.34
C TYR A 218 -30.31 11.49 -10.44
N LEU A 219 -31.05 12.42 -11.05
CA LEU A 219 -32.46 12.24 -11.37
C LEU A 219 -32.59 11.88 -12.85
N TYR A 220 -33.13 10.70 -13.14
CA TYR A 220 -33.34 10.24 -14.51
C TYR A 220 -34.83 10.06 -14.76
N ASN A 221 -35.38 10.82 -15.71
CA ASN A 221 -36.79 10.73 -16.11
C ASN A 221 -36.88 10.18 -17.52
N TYR A 222 -37.61 9.08 -17.68
CA TYR A 222 -37.91 8.48 -18.97
C TYR A 222 -39.40 8.63 -19.28
N GLU A 223 -39.73 9.73 -19.96
CA GLU A 223 -41.12 10.16 -20.20
C GLU A 223 -41.97 9.13 -20.96
N THR A 224 -41.37 8.39 -21.89
CA THR A 224 -42.08 7.43 -22.74
C THR A 224 -42.69 6.26 -21.95
N GLU A 225 -42.04 5.84 -20.86
CA GLU A 225 -42.57 4.80 -19.97
C GLU A 225 -43.02 5.35 -18.61
N GLY A 226 -42.89 6.68 -18.41
CA GLY A 226 -43.25 7.35 -17.17
C GLY A 226 -42.48 6.82 -15.95
N VAL A 227 -41.19 6.51 -16.12
CA VAL A 227 -40.32 5.97 -15.07
C VAL A 227 -39.34 7.04 -14.61
N HIS A 228 -39.31 7.27 -13.30
CA HIS A 228 -38.34 8.16 -12.66
C HIS A 228 -37.40 7.32 -11.80
N LEU A 229 -36.10 7.51 -11.98
CA LEU A 229 -35.06 6.88 -11.18
C LEU A 229 -34.33 7.93 -10.36
N VAL A 230 -34.12 7.60 -9.09
CA VAL A 230 -33.18 8.27 -8.20
C VAL A 230 -31.94 7.39 -8.13
N LEU A 231 -30.82 7.90 -8.60
CA LEU A 231 -29.56 7.17 -8.65
C LEU A 231 -28.52 7.85 -7.75
N ASP A 232 -27.71 7.08 -7.03
CA ASP A 232 -26.56 7.63 -6.30
C ASP A 232 -25.43 8.07 -7.25
N CYS A 233 -24.36 8.65 -6.70
CA CYS A 233 -23.21 9.10 -7.48
C CYS A 233 -22.43 7.99 -8.22
N VAL A 234 -22.70 6.72 -7.93
CA VAL A 234 -22.17 5.55 -8.67
C VAL A 234 -23.24 4.84 -9.49
N PHE A 235 -24.41 5.46 -9.69
CA PHE A 235 -25.53 4.96 -10.48
C PHE A 235 -26.21 3.72 -9.90
N ASN A 236 -26.14 3.49 -8.58
CA ASN A 236 -27.03 2.53 -7.91
C ASN A 236 -28.44 3.12 -7.79
N VAL A 237 -29.45 2.26 -7.89
CA VAL A 237 -30.85 2.67 -7.79
C VAL A 237 -31.23 2.82 -6.32
N GLU A 238 -31.45 4.06 -5.88
CA GLU A 238 -31.96 4.37 -4.54
C GLU A 238 -33.49 4.43 -4.52
N GLY A 239 -34.13 4.78 -5.64
CA GLY A 239 -35.58 4.82 -5.75
C GLY A 239 -36.07 4.71 -7.19
N VAL A 240 -37.24 4.10 -7.35
CA VAL A 240 -37.95 3.97 -8.62
C VAL A 240 -39.39 4.42 -8.44
N THR A 241 -39.84 5.33 -9.31
CA THR A 241 -41.24 5.80 -9.33
C THR A 241 -41.81 5.56 -10.71
N PHE A 242 -42.81 4.67 -10.80
CA PHE A 242 -43.62 4.50 -12.00
C PHE A 242 -44.76 5.53 -12.02
N LYS A 243 -45.24 5.88 -13.21
CA LYS A 243 -46.32 6.84 -13.40
C LYS A 243 -47.53 6.53 -12.52
N GLY A 244 -47.91 7.49 -11.68
CA GLY A 244 -49.05 7.38 -10.76
C GLY A 244 -48.83 6.46 -9.55
N GLN A 245 -47.60 6.00 -9.32
CA GLN A 245 -47.21 5.20 -8.15
C GLN A 245 -46.33 6.01 -7.21
N THR A 246 -46.25 5.57 -5.96
CA THR A 246 -45.27 6.09 -5.00
C THR A 246 -43.88 5.52 -5.29
N SER A 247 -42.84 6.19 -4.78
CA SER A 247 -41.46 5.68 -4.85
C SER A 247 -41.35 4.31 -4.18
N GLN A 248 -40.64 3.39 -4.83
CA GLN A 248 -40.41 2.02 -4.40
C GLN A 248 -38.91 1.71 -4.38
N ALA A 249 -38.52 0.81 -3.49
CA ALA A 249 -37.16 0.29 -3.46
C ALA A 249 -36.94 -0.65 -4.66
N TYR A 250 -35.73 -0.65 -5.23
CA TYR A 250 -35.38 -1.55 -6.32
C TYR A 250 -35.64 -3.03 -5.97
N GLU A 251 -35.44 -3.43 -4.71
CA GLU A 251 -35.62 -4.82 -4.29
C GLU A 251 -37.07 -5.30 -4.31
N SER A 252 -38.05 -4.40 -4.14
CA SER A 252 -39.47 -4.74 -4.16
C SER A 252 -40.06 -4.90 -5.56
N LEU A 253 -39.28 -4.59 -6.60
CA LEU A 253 -39.70 -4.70 -8.00
C LEU A 253 -39.77 -6.16 -8.46
N ASP A 254 -40.70 -6.44 -9.37
CA ASP A 254 -40.76 -7.73 -10.06
C ASP A 254 -39.63 -7.91 -11.10
N GLY A 255 -39.52 -9.11 -11.67
CA GLY A 255 -38.45 -9.43 -12.62
C GLY A 255 -38.45 -8.56 -13.90
N ALA A 256 -39.62 -8.24 -14.44
CA ALA A 256 -39.74 -7.43 -15.64
C ALA A 256 -39.42 -5.95 -15.36
N GLN A 257 -39.90 -5.44 -14.22
CA GLN A 257 -39.57 -4.12 -13.71
C GLN A 257 -38.07 -3.97 -13.46
N LYS A 258 -37.42 -4.96 -12.82
CA LYS A 258 -35.96 -4.97 -12.61
C LYS A 258 -35.21 -4.94 -13.94
N GLU A 259 -35.65 -5.68 -14.95
CA GLU A 259 -35.00 -5.67 -16.27
C GLU A 259 -35.11 -4.30 -16.94
N LEU A 260 -36.29 -3.69 -16.92
CA LEU A 260 -36.51 -2.35 -17.44
C LEU A 260 -35.64 -1.31 -16.71
N VAL A 261 -35.69 -1.30 -15.38
CA VAL A 261 -34.90 -0.36 -14.57
C VAL A 261 -33.41 -0.51 -14.83
N ASN A 262 -32.90 -1.74 -15.02
CA ASN A 262 -31.49 -1.94 -15.37
C ASN A 262 -31.11 -1.37 -16.74
N LYS A 263 -32.00 -1.49 -17.75
CA LYS A 263 -31.79 -0.87 -19.07
C LYS A 263 -31.77 0.66 -18.97
N LEU A 264 -32.74 1.23 -18.24
CA LEU A 264 -32.82 2.67 -18.02
C LEU A 264 -31.62 3.21 -17.21
N ARG A 265 -31.16 2.46 -16.21
CA ARG A 265 -29.96 2.77 -15.43
C ARG A 265 -28.70 2.79 -16.29
N ALA A 266 -28.54 1.83 -17.21
CA ALA A 266 -27.42 1.80 -18.15
C ALA A 266 -27.45 3.02 -19.08
N HIS A 267 -28.63 3.35 -19.62
CA HIS A 267 -28.79 4.55 -20.43
C HIS A 267 -28.49 5.84 -19.64
N ALA A 268 -28.98 5.95 -18.40
CA ALA A 268 -28.71 7.08 -17.52
C ALA A 268 -27.19 7.27 -17.28
N PHE A 269 -26.44 6.18 -17.16
CA PHE A 269 -24.97 6.22 -17.01
C PHE A 269 -24.26 6.73 -18.28
N GLU A 270 -24.76 6.38 -19.46
CA GLU A 270 -24.24 6.86 -20.74
C GLU A 270 -24.53 8.35 -20.96
N THR A 271 -25.69 8.84 -20.51
CA THR A 271 -26.10 10.25 -20.64
C THR A 271 -25.81 11.10 -19.40
N ARG A 272 -24.95 10.62 -18.49
CA ARG A 272 -24.76 11.20 -17.13
C ARG A 272 -24.41 12.68 -17.08
N ASP A 273 -23.71 13.19 -18.07
CA ASP A 273 -23.27 14.59 -18.11
C ASP A 273 -24.43 15.57 -18.34
N GLN A 274 -25.58 15.07 -18.77
CA GLN A 274 -26.79 15.84 -19.08
C GLN A 274 -27.86 15.72 -17.98
N LEU A 275 -27.62 14.88 -16.96
CA LEU A 275 -28.62 14.59 -15.94
C LEU A 275 -28.63 15.65 -14.82
N PRO A 276 -29.83 16.07 -14.35
CA PRO A 276 -29.96 16.88 -13.16
C PRO A 276 -29.34 16.19 -11.93
N ARG A 277 -28.65 16.99 -11.11
CA ARG A 277 -28.05 16.54 -9.85
C ARG A 277 -28.71 17.26 -8.67
N THR A 278 -28.97 16.54 -7.59
CA THR A 278 -29.51 17.10 -6.34
C THR A 278 -28.80 16.53 -5.13
N CYS A 279 -28.69 17.31 -4.05
CA CYS A 279 -28.26 16.83 -2.73
C CYS A 279 -29.46 16.63 -1.78
N VAL A 280 -30.68 16.89 -2.25
CA VAL A 280 -31.91 16.80 -1.48
C VAL A 280 -32.85 15.84 -2.21
N LEU A 281 -33.16 14.72 -1.56
CA LEU A 281 -34.25 13.84 -1.98
C LEU A 281 -35.56 14.50 -1.54
N THR A 282 -36.10 15.40 -2.37
CA THR A 282 -37.44 15.95 -2.12
C THR A 282 -38.47 14.87 -2.41
N GLU A 283 -39.31 14.53 -1.41
CA GLU A 283 -40.43 13.58 -1.51
C GLU A 283 -41.55 14.01 -2.48
N GLN A 284 -41.32 15.04 -3.30
CA GLN A 284 -42.32 15.55 -4.23
C GLN A 284 -41.62 15.94 -5.53
N ILE A 285 -41.80 15.11 -6.54
CA ILE A 285 -41.80 15.53 -7.94
C ILE A 285 -43.23 15.23 -8.44
N PRO A 286 -43.87 16.14 -9.22
CA PRO A 286 -45.31 16.12 -9.50
C PRO A 286 -45.85 14.86 -10.17
#